data_AF-A0A0G2GL77-F1
#
_entry.id   AF-A0A0G2GL77-F1
#
_cell.length_a   1.000
_cell.length_b   1.000
_cell.length_c   1.000
_cell.angle_alpha   90.00
_cell.angle_beta   90.00
_cell.angle_gamma   90.00
#
_symmetry.space_group_name_H-M   'P 1'
#
loop_
_entity.id
_entity.type
_entity.pdbx_description
1 polymer ?
#
loop_
_entity_poly.entity_id
_entity_poly.type
_entity_poly.pdbx_seq_one_letter_code
_entity_poly.pdbx_strand_id
1 'polypeptide(L)'
;MATTAALVNGSAFYMAPKTSTGSFMKGGGIFFSLIYFFLAALPHVTATVSARRILSKQSRLGLLSPAALVLGQTLGDIPFALAEVLAFALPYYFLLGLDASAGAFFTFYAVLSAFYAAALALFRALGAWAPGQSSAMLAAGAALPVAAPRVAQPVGVGGAAGE
;
A
#
# COMPACT_ATOMS: atom_id res chain seq x y z
N MET A 1 -14.16 4.36 6.28
CA MET A 1 -13.01 3.93 7.13
C MET A 1 -11.97 5.03 7.27
N ALA A 2 -11.45 5.58 6.16
CA ALA A 2 -10.40 6.62 6.20
C ALA A 2 -10.75 7.86 7.05
N THR A 3 -11.98 8.37 6.97
CA THR A 3 -12.44 9.52 7.78
C THR A 3 -12.45 9.23 9.27
N THR A 4 -12.93 8.04 9.68
CA THR A 4 -12.92 7.61 11.09
C THR A 4 -11.49 7.47 11.61
N ALA A 5 -10.58 6.90 10.82
CA ALA A 5 -9.17 6.80 11.18
C ALA A 5 -8.50 8.17 11.28
N ALA A 6 -8.87 9.12 10.41
CA ALA A 6 -8.38 10.50 10.49
C ALA A 6 -8.86 11.20 11.78
N LEU A 7 -10.11 11.01 12.19
CA LEU A 7 -10.64 11.59 13.42
C LEU A 7 -9.98 11.00 14.67
N VAL A 8 -9.84 9.68 14.73
CA VAL A 8 -9.19 8.99 15.85
C VAL A 8 -7.73 9.42 15.96
N ASN A 9 -6.96 9.34 14.87
CA ASN A 9 -5.53 9.68 14.90
C ASN A 9 -5.29 11.19 15.01
N GLY A 10 -6.16 12.02 14.43
CA GLY A 10 -6.05 13.48 14.49
C GLY A 10 -6.38 14.03 15.88
N SER A 11 -7.28 13.39 16.63
CA SER A 11 -7.64 13.81 17.99
C SER A 11 -6.48 13.72 18.98
N ALA A 12 -5.53 12.81 18.76
CA ALA A 12 -4.33 12.68 19.60
C ALA A 12 -3.38 13.89 19.50
N PHE A 13 -3.45 14.66 18.41
CA PHE A 13 -2.58 15.81 18.13
C PHE A 13 -3.38 17.12 18.06
N TYR A 14 -4.55 17.15 18.69
CA TYR A 14 -5.50 18.24 18.60
C TYR A 14 -4.90 19.58 19.10
N MET A 15 -4.87 20.59 18.21
CA MET A 15 -4.44 21.96 18.51
C MET A 15 -3.09 22.07 19.26
N ALA A 16 -2.02 21.52 18.69
CA ALA A 16 -0.69 21.65 19.26
C ALA A 16 -0.27 23.13 19.47
N PRO A 17 0.29 23.49 20.65
CA PRO A 17 0.64 24.87 21.01
C PRO A 17 1.74 25.45 20.10
N LYS A 18 1.81 26.78 19.96
CA LYS A 18 2.82 27.46 19.11
C LYS A 18 4.22 27.55 19.74
N THR A 19 4.58 26.56 20.55
CA THR A 19 5.89 26.44 21.20
C THR A 19 6.73 25.38 20.47
N SER A 20 8.04 25.31 20.75
CA SER A 20 8.92 24.29 20.15
C SER A 20 8.41 22.86 20.37
N THR A 21 7.74 22.61 21.50
CA THR A 21 7.08 21.33 21.81
C THR A 21 5.92 21.03 20.86
N GLY A 22 5.12 22.03 20.48
CA GLY A 22 4.02 21.81 19.55
C GLY A 22 4.47 21.62 18.10
N SER A 23 5.61 22.20 17.69
CA SER A 23 6.22 21.88 16.39
C SER A 23 6.62 20.40 16.30
N PHE A 24 7.16 19.82 17.38
CA PHE A 24 7.46 18.39 17.46
C PHE A 24 6.18 17.53 17.37
N MET A 25 5.12 17.91 18.08
CA MET A 25 3.83 17.22 18.03
C MET A 25 3.20 17.25 16.62
N LYS A 26 3.27 18.38 15.92
CA LYS A 26 2.79 18.50 14.53
C LYS A 26 3.61 17.62 13.57
N GLY A 27 4.93 17.58 13.74
CA GLY A 27 5.80 16.68 12.99
C GLY A 27 5.46 15.20 13.23
N GLY A 28 5.20 14.82 14.49
CA GLY A 28 4.74 13.47 14.86
C GLY A 28 3.39 13.10 14.24
N GLY A 29 2.44 14.03 14.19
CA GLY A 29 1.16 13.82 13.50
C GLY A 29 1.35 13.60 12.00
N ILE A 30 2.12 14.45 11.32
CA ILE A 30 2.43 14.27 9.89
C ILE A 30 3.09 12.90 9.65
N PHE A 31 4.04 12.49 10.49
CA PHE A 31 4.65 11.17 10.41
C PHE A 31 3.64 10.02 10.58
N PHE A 32 2.71 10.15 11.53
CA PHE A 32 1.67 9.15 11.75
C PHE A 32 0.76 8.97 10.52
N SER A 33 0.45 10.07 9.82
CA SER A 33 -0.33 10.00 8.58
C SER A 33 0.39 9.18 7.49
N LEU A 34 1.72 9.29 7.39
CA LEU A 34 2.51 8.47 6.46
C LEU A 34 2.46 6.99 6.85
N ILE A 35 2.63 6.66 8.12
CA ILE A 35 2.52 5.27 8.61
C ILE A 35 1.14 4.70 8.30
N TYR A 36 0.07 5.46 8.51
CA TYR A 36 -1.29 5.00 8.22
C TYR A 36 -1.44 4.57 6.75
N PHE A 37 -0.99 5.40 5.81
CA PHE A 37 -1.04 5.06 4.38
C PHE A 37 -0.09 3.93 4.00
N PHE A 38 1.05 3.81 4.67
CA PHE A 38 1.95 2.66 4.49
C PHE A 38 1.26 1.35 4.91
N LEU A 39 0.64 1.33 6.09
CA LEU A 39 -0.12 0.16 6.57
C LEU A 39 -1.34 -0.12 5.69
N ALA A 40 -2.04 0.91 5.22
CA ALA A 40 -3.17 0.77 4.31
C ALA A 40 -2.78 0.13 2.97
N ALA A 41 -1.51 0.27 2.55
CA ALA A 41 -1.01 -0.34 1.32
C ALA A 41 -0.54 -1.81 1.50
N LEU A 42 -0.33 -2.30 2.73
CA LEU A 42 0.10 -3.69 3.00
C LEU A 42 -0.81 -4.77 2.36
N PRO A 43 -2.15 -4.67 2.38
CA PRO A 43 -3.03 -5.66 1.77
C PRO A 43 -2.86 -5.79 0.25
N HIS A 44 -2.26 -4.80 -0.43
CA HIS A 44 -2.02 -4.92 -1.88
C HIS A 44 -0.96 -5.98 -2.20
N VAL A 45 -0.07 -6.32 -1.25
CA VAL A 45 0.89 -7.42 -1.40
C VAL A 45 0.16 -8.75 -1.62
N THR A 46 -0.81 -9.05 -0.76
CA THR A 46 -1.55 -10.31 -0.77
C THR A 46 -2.48 -10.42 -1.97
N ALA A 47 -3.05 -9.29 -2.40
CA ALA A 47 -3.80 -9.17 -3.64
C ALA A 47 -2.91 -9.51 -4.86
N THR A 48 -1.69 -8.99 -4.90
CA THR A 48 -0.73 -9.22 -5.99
C THR A 48 -0.28 -10.69 -6.06
N VAL A 49 0.01 -11.31 -4.91
CA VAL A 49 0.41 -12.72 -4.83
C VAL A 49 -0.72 -13.64 -5.33
N SER A 50 -1.96 -13.35 -4.94
CA SER A 50 -3.14 -14.11 -5.37
C SER A 50 -3.42 -13.97 -6.86
N ALA A 51 -3.25 -12.76 -7.40
CA ALA A 51 -3.47 -12.45 -8.81
C ALA A 51 -2.54 -13.25 -9.76
N ARG A 52 -1.31 -13.58 -9.32
CA ARG A 52 -0.35 -14.36 -10.15
C ARG A 52 -0.86 -15.75 -10.55
N ARG A 53 -1.59 -16.45 -9.67
CA ARG A 53 -2.18 -17.77 -9.98
C ARG A 53 -3.32 -17.69 -10.99
N ILE A 54 -4.05 -16.58 -11.01
CA ILE A 54 -5.14 -16.33 -11.95
C ILE A 54 -4.55 -15.93 -13.31
N LEU A 55 -3.53 -15.08 -13.30
CA LEU A 55 -2.83 -14.60 -14.48
C LEU A 55 -2.16 -15.73 -15.25
N SER A 56 -1.50 -16.69 -14.59
CA SER A 56 -0.88 -17.83 -15.28
C SER A 56 -1.90 -18.71 -16.02
N LYS A 57 -3.13 -18.83 -15.49
CA LYS A 57 -4.23 -19.52 -16.17
C LYS A 57 -4.76 -18.72 -17.35
N GLN A 58 -5.04 -17.43 -17.17
CA GLN A 58 -5.59 -16.55 -18.21
C GLN A 58 -4.61 -16.32 -19.36
N SER A 59 -3.32 -16.25 -19.06
CA SER A 59 -2.25 -16.16 -20.06
C SER A 59 -2.12 -17.45 -20.88
N ARG A 60 -2.31 -18.62 -20.27
CA ARG A 60 -2.30 -19.91 -20.97
C ARG A 60 -3.50 -20.10 -21.91
N LEU A 61 -4.59 -19.36 -21.67
CA LEU A 61 -5.77 -19.33 -22.52
C LEU A 61 -5.69 -18.27 -23.63
N GLY A 62 -4.60 -17.49 -23.71
CA GLY A 62 -4.40 -16.46 -24.73
C GLY A 62 -5.30 -15.22 -24.60
N LEU A 63 -6.04 -15.08 -23.49
CA LEU A 63 -7.07 -14.05 -23.33
C LEU A 63 -6.52 -12.69 -22.87
N LEU A 64 -5.48 -12.67 -22.03
CA LEU A 64 -4.96 -11.45 -21.39
C LEU A 64 -3.43 -11.49 -21.27
N SER A 65 -2.78 -10.39 -21.62
CA SER A 65 -1.35 -10.21 -21.39
C SER A 65 -1.08 -9.77 -19.95
N PRO A 66 0.03 -10.21 -19.33
CA PRO A 66 0.41 -9.82 -17.97
C PRO A 66 0.58 -8.31 -17.81
N ALA A 67 1.06 -7.62 -18.85
CA ALA A 67 1.19 -6.16 -18.84
C ALA A 67 -0.16 -5.44 -18.84
N ALA A 68 -1.15 -5.92 -19.61
CA ALA A 68 -2.47 -5.31 -19.67
C ALA A 68 -3.23 -5.40 -18.34
N LEU A 69 -3.10 -6.52 -17.63
CA LEU A 69 -3.73 -6.69 -16.31
C LEU A 69 -3.15 -5.73 -15.27
N VAL A 70 -1.82 -5.60 -15.24
CA VAL A 70 -1.09 -4.73 -14.31
C VAL A 70 -1.46 -3.26 -14.55
N LEU A 71 -1.60 -2.85 -15.81
CA LEU A 71 -2.03 -1.50 -16.19
C LEU A 71 -3.49 -1.23 -15.83
N GLY A 72 -4.40 -2.17 -16.10
CA GLY A 72 -5.82 -2.04 -15.74
C GLY A 72 -6.03 -1.92 -14.23
N GLN A 73 -5.31 -2.72 -13.45
CA GLN A 73 -5.34 -2.63 -11.98
C GLN A 73 -4.82 -1.28 -11.49
N THR A 74 -3.67 -0.82 -11.99
CA THR A 74 -3.12 0.49 -11.59
C THR A 74 -4.07 1.63 -11.95
N LEU A 75 -4.71 1.58 -13.11
CA LEU A 75 -5.65 2.61 -13.53
C LEU A 75 -6.90 2.65 -12.65
N GLY A 76 -7.37 1.49 -12.18
CA GLY A 76 -8.48 1.39 -11.23
C GLY A 76 -8.13 1.88 -9.81
N ASP A 77 -6.89 1.67 -9.38
CA ASP A 77 -6.43 2.05 -8.04
C ASP A 77 -6.22 3.57 -7.90
N ILE A 78 -5.78 4.27 -8.97
CA ILE A 78 -5.48 5.72 -8.93
C ILE A 78 -6.66 6.58 -8.44
N PRO A 79 -7.89 6.51 -9.03
CA PRO A 79 -8.99 7.35 -8.60
C PRO A 79 -9.43 7.03 -7.18
N PHE A 80 -9.38 5.75 -6.79
CA PHE A 80 -9.75 5.32 -5.44
C PHE A 80 -8.74 5.82 -4.40
N ALA A 81 -7.45 5.70 -4.69
CA ALA A 81 -6.37 6.18 -3.85
C ALA A 81 -6.43 7.70 -3.65
N LEU A 82 -6.69 8.47 -4.70
CA LEU A 82 -6.79 9.93 -4.61
C LEU A 82 -8.00 10.37 -3.77
N ALA A 83 -9.15 9.72 -3.94
CA ALA A 83 -10.35 9.99 -3.16
C ALA A 83 -10.17 9.61 -1.69
N GLU A 84 -9.51 8.49 -1.40
CA GLU A 84 -9.22 8.03 -0.04
C GLU A 84 -8.26 8.97 0.69
N VAL A 85 -7.18 9.39 0.03
CA VAL A 85 -6.23 10.36 0.59
C VAL A 85 -6.92 11.68 0.86
N LEU A 86 -7.83 12.13 -0.01
CA LEU A 86 -8.56 13.38 0.18
C LEU A 86 -9.50 13.29 1.38
N ALA A 87 -10.25 12.19 1.49
CA ALA A 87 -11.17 11.94 2.60
C ALA A 87 -10.45 11.84 3.96
N PHE A 88 -9.20 11.36 3.99
CA PHE A 88 -8.36 11.37 5.18
C PHE A 88 -7.78 12.76 5.46
N ALA A 89 -7.18 13.39 4.44
CA ALA A 89 -6.43 14.64 4.58
C ALA A 89 -7.31 15.81 5.02
N LEU A 90 -8.57 15.88 4.56
CA LEU A 90 -9.49 16.97 4.88
C LEU A 90 -9.69 17.13 6.40
N PRO A 91 -10.27 16.17 7.14
CA PRO A 91 -10.42 16.30 8.59
C PRO A 91 -9.07 16.32 9.31
N TYR A 92 -8.10 15.50 8.88
CA TYR A 92 -6.82 15.38 9.58
C TYR A 92 -6.06 16.71 9.63
N TYR A 93 -6.02 17.45 8.52
CA TYR A 93 -5.34 18.73 8.44
C TYR A 93 -5.89 19.77 9.42
N PHE A 94 -7.23 19.84 9.53
CA PHE A 94 -7.89 20.74 10.47
C PHE A 94 -7.67 20.32 11.93
N LEU A 95 -7.60 19.02 12.24
CA LEU A 95 -7.35 18.56 13.60
C LEU A 95 -5.92 18.87 14.09
N LEU A 96 -4.91 18.78 13.22
CA LEU A 96 -3.52 19.13 13.60
C LEU A 96 -3.30 20.64 13.79
N GLY A 97 -4.23 21.48 13.32
CA GLY A 97 -4.07 22.93 13.37
C GLY A 97 -2.84 23.41 12.58
N LEU A 98 -2.69 22.93 11.34
CA LEU A 98 -1.69 23.43 10.40
C LEU A 98 -2.08 24.82 9.86
N ASP A 99 -1.17 25.44 9.11
CA ASP A 99 -1.36 26.77 8.53
C ASP A 99 -2.60 26.82 7.62
N ALA A 100 -3.46 27.83 7.75
CA ALA A 100 -4.72 27.90 7.00
C ALA A 100 -4.54 28.37 5.53
N SER A 101 -3.38 28.13 4.93
CA SER A 101 -3.09 28.45 3.54
C SER A 101 -3.51 27.32 2.61
N ALA A 102 -4.23 27.65 1.53
CA ALA A 102 -4.63 26.70 0.51
C ALA A 102 -3.41 25.97 -0.10
N GLY A 103 -2.30 26.68 -0.30
CA GLY A 103 -1.06 26.09 -0.85
C GLY A 103 -0.44 25.05 0.10
N ALA A 104 -0.51 25.27 1.41
CA ALA A 104 0.02 24.34 2.41
C ALA A 104 -0.82 23.05 2.47
N PHE A 105 -2.15 23.16 2.35
CA PHE A 105 -3.04 22.00 2.27
C PHE A 105 -2.76 21.14 1.03
N PHE A 106 -2.68 21.76 -0.16
CA PHE A 106 -2.40 21.02 -1.40
C PHE A 106 -1.01 20.39 -1.40
N THR A 107 -0.02 21.03 -0.77
CA THR A 107 1.32 20.45 -0.62
C THR A 107 1.27 19.21 0.28
N PHE A 108 0.56 19.29 1.42
CA PHE A 108 0.35 18.13 2.30
C PHE A 108 -0.37 16.99 1.56
N TYR A 109 -1.45 17.30 0.86
CA TYR A 109 -2.20 16.33 0.06
C TYR A 109 -1.32 15.68 -1.02
N ALA A 110 -0.59 16.46 -1.81
CA ALA A 110 0.27 15.96 -2.89
C ALA A 110 1.38 15.05 -2.36
N VAL A 111 2.03 15.42 -1.25
CA VAL A 111 3.05 14.58 -0.61
C VAL A 111 2.46 13.27 -0.11
N LEU A 112 1.28 13.32 0.51
CA LEU A 112 0.60 12.13 1.04
C LEU A 112 0.15 11.19 -0.10
N SER A 113 -0.40 11.74 -1.17
CA SER A 113 -0.78 11.00 -2.38
C SER A 113 0.44 10.37 -3.07
N ALA A 114 1.55 11.10 -3.21
CA ALA A 114 2.77 10.59 -3.81
C ALA A 114 3.39 9.47 -2.96
N PHE A 115 3.42 9.65 -1.63
CA PHE A 115 3.89 8.62 -0.71
C PHE A 115 3.03 7.36 -0.78
N TYR A 116 1.70 7.49 -0.79
CA TYR A 116 0.80 6.35 -0.89
C TYR A 116 0.97 5.61 -2.22
N ALA A 117 1.10 6.33 -3.35
CA ALA A 117 1.38 5.73 -4.64
C ALA A 117 2.72 4.96 -4.66
N ALA A 118 3.76 5.53 -4.04
CA ALA A 118 5.06 4.87 -3.89
C ALA A 118 4.97 3.61 -3.03
N ALA A 119 4.22 3.66 -1.92
CA ALA A 119 3.98 2.50 -1.06
C ALA A 119 3.24 1.38 -1.80
N LEU A 120 2.18 1.71 -2.55
CA LEU A 120 1.45 0.76 -3.39
C LEU A 120 2.38 0.10 -4.44
N ALA A 121 3.22 0.88 -5.11
CA ALA A 121 4.18 0.37 -6.08
C ALA A 121 5.23 -0.56 -5.43
N LEU A 122 5.76 -0.17 -4.26
CA LEU A 122 6.70 -0.96 -3.48
C LEU A 122 6.10 -2.31 -3.07
N PHE A 123 4.90 -2.30 -2.49
CA PHE A 123 4.23 -3.52 -2.05
C PHE A 123 3.83 -4.43 -3.21
N ARG A 124 3.50 -3.86 -4.37
CA ARG A 124 3.26 -4.63 -5.58
C ARG A 124 4.53 -5.27 -6.13
N ALA A 125 5.66 -4.57 -6.06
CA ALA A 125 6.96 -5.14 -6.42
C ALA A 125 7.37 -6.28 -5.46
N LEU A 126 7.19 -6.09 -4.16
CA LEU A 126 7.42 -7.13 -3.14
C LEU A 126 6.49 -8.34 -3.36
N GLY A 127 5.23 -8.09 -3.64
CA GLY A 127 4.23 -9.10 -3.97
C GLY A 127 4.55 -9.85 -5.26
N ALA A 128 5.21 -9.24 -6.24
CA ALA A 128 5.67 -9.89 -7.47
C ALA A 128 6.93 -10.73 -7.27
N TRP A 129 7.82 -10.31 -6.36
CA TRP A 129 9.07 -11.00 -6.05
C TRP A 129 8.88 -12.20 -5.10
N ALA A 130 7.97 -12.09 -4.11
CA ALA A 130 7.83 -13.11 -3.08
C ALA A 130 7.28 -14.46 -3.64
N PRO A 131 7.81 -15.62 -3.24
CA PRO A 131 7.34 -16.93 -3.73
C PRO A 131 6.03 -17.43 -3.08
N GLY A 132 5.56 -16.83 -1.99
CA GLY A 132 4.34 -17.23 -1.28
C GLY A 132 3.69 -16.10 -0.46
N GLN A 133 2.44 -16.30 -0.04
CA GLN A 133 1.65 -15.28 0.69
C GLN A 133 2.29 -14.92 2.05
N SER A 134 2.70 -15.93 2.82
CA SER A 134 3.36 -15.71 4.11
C SER A 134 4.72 -15.05 3.96
N SER A 135 5.52 -15.41 2.94
CA SER A 135 6.82 -14.76 2.71
C SER A 135 6.69 -13.33 2.21
N ALA A 136 5.61 -13.01 1.49
CA ALA A 136 5.32 -11.66 1.04
C ALA A 136 4.88 -10.75 2.20
N MET A 137 4.02 -11.23 3.11
CA MET A 137 3.66 -10.48 4.32
C MET A 137 4.85 -10.35 5.29
N LEU A 138 5.70 -11.37 5.40
CA LEU A 138 6.96 -11.29 6.17
C LEU A 138 7.90 -10.23 5.59
N ALA A 139 8.13 -10.24 4.27
CA ALA A 139 8.98 -9.25 3.60
C ALA A 139 8.40 -7.83 3.63
N ALA A 140 7.08 -7.69 3.70
CA ALA A 140 6.40 -6.40 3.86
C ALA A 140 6.44 -5.87 5.30
N GLY A 141 6.57 -6.76 6.30
CA GLY A 141 6.51 -6.43 7.72
C GLY A 141 7.87 -6.28 8.44
N ALA A 142 8.92 -7.02 8.06
CA ALA A 142 10.23 -6.94 8.72
C ALA A 142 11.38 -7.49 7.84
N ALA A 143 12.56 -6.90 8.01
CA ALA A 143 13.80 -7.27 7.31
C ALA A 143 14.21 -8.75 7.48
N LEU A 144 14.71 -9.33 6.38
CA LEU A 144 15.41 -10.62 6.16
C LEU A 144 15.98 -11.30 7.43
N PRO A 145 15.78 -12.62 7.65
CA PRO A 145 16.46 -13.62 6.83
C PRO A 145 15.70 -14.95 6.68
N VAL A 146 15.16 -15.23 5.49
CA VAL A 146 14.90 -16.62 5.07
C VAL A 146 15.49 -16.85 3.68
N ALA A 147 16.81 -16.74 3.63
CA ALA A 147 17.55 -17.65 2.78
C ALA A 147 17.61 -18.98 3.52
N ALA A 148 16.65 -19.87 3.26
CA ALA A 148 16.77 -21.31 3.50
C ALA A 148 15.63 -22.02 2.75
N PRO A 149 15.87 -23.17 2.11
CA PRO A 149 16.59 -23.34 0.85
C PRO A 149 15.66 -23.91 -0.23
N ARG A 150 16.17 -24.04 -1.46
CA ARG A 150 15.50 -24.73 -2.57
C ARG A 150 15.28 -26.22 -2.27
N VAL A 151 14.14 -26.63 -1.70
CA VAL A 151 13.59 -28.01 -1.67
C VAL A 151 12.08 -27.84 -1.41
N ALA A 152 11.08 -28.22 -2.21
CA ALA A 152 10.95 -29.18 -3.28
C ALA A 152 9.83 -28.72 -4.24
N GLN A 153 10.11 -28.72 -5.54
CA GLN A 153 9.11 -29.10 -6.54
C GLN A 153 9.59 -30.42 -7.14
N PRO A 154 8.88 -31.54 -7.00
CA PRO A 154 8.85 -32.50 -8.09
C PRO A 154 7.90 -31.93 -9.16
N VAL A 155 8.49 -31.42 -10.23
CA VAL A 155 7.84 -31.41 -11.54
C VAL A 155 7.67 -32.88 -11.93
N GLY A 156 6.43 -33.37 -11.89
CA GLY A 156 6.01 -34.61 -12.53
C GLY A 156 4.95 -34.27 -13.56
N VAL A 157 5.38 -33.98 -14.79
CA VAL A 157 4.53 -33.97 -15.98
C VAL A 157 4.91 -35.19 -16.81
N GLY A 158 3.94 -36.07 -17.10
CA GLY A 158 3.93 -36.91 -18.30
C GLY A 158 3.82 -38.42 -18.10
N GLY A 159 2.80 -39.02 -18.71
CA GLY A 159 2.70 -40.47 -19.02
C GLY A 159 1.35 -41.06 -18.61
N ALA A 160 0.33 -41.02 -19.47
CA ALA A 160 -0.09 -42.15 -20.34
C ALA A 160 -1.13 -43.05 -19.62
N ALA A 161 -2.38 -43.09 -20.10
CA ALA A 161 -2.88 -44.19 -20.95
C ALA A 161 -2.63 -45.55 -20.27
N GLY A 162 -3.63 -46.17 -19.63
CA GLY A 162 -4.63 -46.91 -20.37
C GLY A 162 -4.04 -48.26 -20.73
N GLU A 163 -4.23 -49.25 -19.85
CA GLU A 163 -4.35 -50.71 -20.09
C GLU A 163 -4.60 -51.40 -18.73
#